data_AF-A0A0N4YFJ6-F1
#
_entry.id   AF-A0A0N4YFJ6-F1
#
_cell.length_a   1.000
_cell.length_b   1.000
_cell.length_c   1.000
_cell.angle_alpha   90.00
_cell.angle_beta   90.00
_cell.angle_gamma   90.00
#
_symmetry.space_group_name_H-M   'P 1'
#
loop_
_entity.id
_entity.type
_entity.pdbx_description
1 polymer ?
#
loop_
_entity_poly.entity_id
_entity_poly.type
_entity_poly.pdbx_seq_one_letter_code
_entity_poly.pdbx_strand_id
1 'polypeptide(L)'
;MWWLLVVLPAAAALNYRCQNDQVLVVQSFGNDTIRMHCQRLDMCGYQQLRCDYDESQPQCGGLMNFVAHVIQSSPTSPVEHTCCNLFNPRAPHTIPTHVGNDCFIYELPDGSTHHNPNDRKDDAPYTILKSAAEIPEHIDGISGYRLRLYLLKNKAPPTLLVKGIERRLDGYRVTICRPRCSSYEAVQKETAEVMRTVRQIFGEELGETRVIP
;
A
#
# COMPACT_ATOMS: atom_id res chain seq x y z
N MET A 1 -15.16 16.11 -52.51
CA MET A 1 -14.35 15.28 -51.61
C MET A 1 -14.72 15.64 -50.18
N TRP A 2 -15.58 14.86 -49.54
CA TRP A 2 -15.93 15.00 -48.12
C TRP A 2 -14.90 14.23 -47.31
N TRP A 3 -14.08 14.93 -46.53
CA TRP A 3 -13.19 14.31 -45.58
C TRP A 3 -14.02 13.83 -44.37
N LEU A 4 -14.16 12.52 -44.24
CA LEU A 4 -14.62 11.87 -43.02
C LEU A 4 -13.60 12.19 -41.91
N LEU A 5 -13.95 13.10 -41.02
CA LEU A 5 -13.28 13.28 -39.74
C LEU A 5 -13.48 11.99 -38.94
N VAL A 6 -12.45 11.15 -38.92
CA VAL A 6 -12.36 10.02 -38.01
C VAL A 6 -12.19 10.60 -36.61
N VAL A 7 -13.30 10.64 -35.85
CA VAL A 7 -13.28 10.92 -34.41
C VAL A 7 -12.69 9.68 -33.74
N LEU A 8 -11.36 9.66 -33.58
CA LEU A 8 -10.71 8.72 -32.69
C LEU A 8 -11.26 8.97 -31.27
N PRO A 9 -11.72 7.92 -30.56
CA PRO A 9 -12.10 8.09 -29.17
C PRO A 9 -10.85 8.53 -28.42
N ALA A 10 -10.88 9.75 -27.88
CA ALA A 10 -9.85 10.22 -26.98
C ALA A 10 -9.90 9.32 -25.73
N ALA A 11 -9.09 8.27 -25.70
CA ALA A 11 -8.88 7.53 -24.48
C ALA A 11 -8.37 8.54 -23.44
N ALA A 12 -9.02 8.55 -22.27
CA ALA A 12 -8.80 9.57 -21.27
C ALA A 12 -7.37 9.44 -20.73
N ALA A 13 -6.62 10.54 -20.79
CA ALA A 13 -5.38 10.70 -20.05
C ALA A 13 -5.62 10.40 -18.55
N LEU A 14 -4.77 9.58 -17.93
CA LEU A 14 -4.85 9.32 -16.49
C LEU A 14 -4.35 10.55 -15.74
N ASN A 15 -5.16 11.09 -14.84
CA ASN A 15 -4.73 12.14 -13.92
C ASN A 15 -5.49 12.00 -12.61
N TYR A 16 -4.83 11.45 -11.60
CA TYR A 16 -5.43 11.22 -10.28
C TYR A 16 -4.47 11.62 -9.17
N ARG A 17 -4.81 12.69 -8.44
CA ARG A 17 -3.96 13.30 -7.41
C ARG A 17 -4.60 13.23 -6.03
N CYS A 18 -3.85 12.68 -5.08
CA CYS A 18 -4.09 12.77 -3.66
C CYS A 18 -3.48 14.05 -3.08
N GLN A 19 -4.16 14.65 -2.10
CA GLN A 19 -3.78 15.90 -1.45
C GLN A 19 -3.69 15.70 0.07
N ASN A 20 -3.09 16.64 0.79
CA ASN A 20 -3.13 16.69 2.26
C ASN A 20 -2.55 15.45 2.98
N ASP A 21 -1.31 15.08 2.63
CA ASP A 21 -0.60 13.92 3.20
C ASP A 21 -1.28 12.57 2.89
N GLN A 22 -2.06 12.51 1.82
CA GLN A 22 -2.72 11.29 1.37
C GLN A 22 -1.90 10.58 0.29
N VAL A 23 -2.06 9.27 0.26
CA VAL A 23 -1.48 8.38 -0.75
C VAL A 23 -2.59 7.54 -1.41
N LEU A 24 -2.24 6.93 -2.54
CA LEU A 24 -3.10 6.05 -3.31
C LEU A 24 -3.14 4.66 -2.67
N VAL A 25 -4.32 4.29 -2.18
CA VAL A 25 -4.57 3.03 -1.48
C VAL A 25 -5.50 2.17 -2.33
N VAL A 26 -5.25 0.86 -2.33
CA VAL A 26 -6.11 -0.12 -2.99
C VAL A 26 -7.24 -0.53 -2.05
N GLN A 27 -8.47 -0.32 -2.49
CA GLN A 27 -9.69 -0.68 -1.76
C GLN A 27 -10.11 -2.13 -2.03
N SER A 28 -10.06 -2.56 -3.28
CA SER A 28 -10.52 -3.90 -3.69
C SER A 28 -10.00 -4.29 -5.08
N PHE A 29 -9.98 -5.60 -5.33
CA PHE A 29 -9.67 -6.22 -6.61
C PHE A 29 -10.90 -6.94 -7.14
N GLY A 30 -11.09 -6.92 -8.45
CA GLY A 30 -11.91 -7.87 -9.20
C GLY A 30 -11.14 -8.30 -10.44
N ASN A 31 -11.60 -9.34 -11.15
CA ASN A 31 -10.86 -10.00 -12.25
C ASN A 31 -10.06 -9.04 -13.14
N ASP A 32 -10.67 -7.94 -13.61
CA ASP A 32 -10.01 -6.98 -14.50
C ASP A 32 -10.07 -5.53 -13.99
N THR A 33 -10.27 -5.34 -12.67
CA THR A 33 -10.42 -4.00 -12.09
C THR A 33 -9.73 -3.87 -10.75
N ILE A 34 -9.09 -2.73 -10.52
CA ILE A 34 -8.66 -2.29 -9.21
C ILE A 34 -9.42 -1.02 -8.85
N ARG A 35 -9.99 -0.99 -7.64
CA ARG A 35 -10.55 0.25 -7.06
C ARG A 35 -9.52 0.85 -6.12
N MET A 36 -9.22 2.12 -6.33
CA MET A 36 -8.28 2.89 -5.52
C MET A 36 -8.92 4.16 -4.99
N HIS A 37 -8.43 4.66 -3.85
CA HIS A 37 -8.84 5.93 -3.27
C HIS A 37 -7.69 6.61 -2.57
N CYS A 38 -7.80 7.92 -2.37
CA CYS A 38 -6.86 8.69 -1.55
C CYS A 38 -7.18 8.51 -0.07
N GLN A 39 -6.16 8.18 0.71
CA GLN A 39 -6.29 8.03 2.15
C GLN A 39 -5.03 8.53 2.86
N ARG A 40 -5.21 9.17 4.01
CA ARG A 40 -4.11 9.51 4.90
C ARG A 40 -3.63 8.24 5.58
N LEU A 41 -2.32 8.00 5.54
CA LEU A 41 -1.75 6.73 5.95
C LEU A 41 -1.33 6.78 7.41
N ASP A 42 -1.89 5.88 8.22
CA ASP A 42 -1.35 5.51 9.51
C ASP A 42 -0.59 4.18 9.33
N MET A 43 0.62 4.07 9.87
CA MET A 43 1.50 2.94 9.61
C MET A 43 2.24 2.49 10.87
N CYS A 44 2.26 1.18 11.11
CA CYS A 44 2.97 0.56 12.23
C CYS A 44 2.68 1.18 13.61
N GLY A 45 1.44 1.63 13.83
CA GLY A 45 1.01 2.27 15.08
C GLY A 45 1.31 3.78 15.15
N TYR A 46 1.96 4.35 14.14
CA TYR A 46 2.16 5.78 14.01
C TYR A 46 1.01 6.41 13.23
N GLN A 47 0.49 7.50 13.79
CA GLN A 47 -0.63 8.25 13.24
C GLN A 47 -0.20 9.63 12.77
N GLN A 48 -1.03 10.29 11.97
CA GLN A 48 -0.80 11.66 11.50
C GLN A 48 0.52 11.82 10.75
N LEU A 49 0.90 10.78 10.01
CA LEU A 49 2.08 10.81 9.16
C LEU A 49 1.92 11.87 8.07
N ARG A 50 3.05 12.43 7.64
CA ARG A 50 3.10 13.49 6.62
C ARG A 50 3.87 13.04 5.41
N CYS A 51 3.62 13.71 4.30
CA CYS A 51 4.28 13.48 3.04
C CYS A 51 5.25 14.61 2.73
N ASP A 52 6.49 14.24 2.40
CA ASP A 52 7.32 15.07 1.53
C ASP A 52 7.17 14.55 0.10
N TYR A 53 6.93 15.43 -0.86
CA TYR A 53 6.50 15.02 -2.21
C TYR A 53 7.65 15.12 -3.22
N ASP A 54 7.92 14.02 -3.91
CA ASP A 54 8.89 13.92 -4.99
C ASP A 54 8.16 13.69 -6.32
N GLU A 55 8.30 14.61 -7.27
CA GLU A 55 7.52 14.66 -8.50
C GLU A 55 8.25 13.98 -9.67
N SER A 56 7.49 13.64 -10.72
CA SER A 56 8.01 13.12 -12.01
C SER A 56 8.82 11.82 -11.88
N GLN A 57 8.45 10.97 -10.94
CA GLN A 57 9.11 9.68 -10.70
C GLN A 57 8.50 8.58 -11.60
N PRO A 58 9.31 7.70 -12.20
CA PRO A 58 8.78 6.57 -12.97
C PRO A 58 8.07 5.55 -12.07
N GLN A 59 8.52 5.43 -10.82
CA GLN A 59 7.91 4.62 -9.77
C GLN A 59 8.36 5.13 -8.40
N CYS A 60 7.55 4.91 -7.36
CA CYS A 60 7.91 5.27 -6.00
C CYS A 60 8.76 4.18 -5.35
N GLY A 61 10.07 4.21 -5.65
CA GLY A 61 11.06 3.34 -5.03
C GLY A 61 11.33 3.74 -3.58
N GLY A 62 11.68 2.76 -2.74
CA GLY A 62 12.03 2.99 -1.33
C GLY A 62 11.03 2.42 -0.33
N LEU A 63 11.41 2.40 0.95
CA LEU A 63 10.60 1.82 2.02
C LEU A 63 9.35 2.67 2.30
N MET A 64 9.53 3.98 2.45
CA MET A 64 8.49 4.91 2.88
C MET A 64 7.79 5.67 1.76
N ASN A 65 8.12 5.35 0.50
CA ASN A 65 7.71 6.15 -0.65
C ASN A 65 6.50 5.51 -1.33
N PHE A 66 5.37 6.20 -1.42
CA PHE A 66 4.14 5.65 -2.00
C PHE A 66 3.52 6.61 -2.99
N VAL A 67 2.78 6.09 -3.97
CA VAL A 67 2.17 6.93 -5.02
C VAL A 67 1.14 7.86 -4.39
N ALA A 68 1.23 9.15 -4.69
CA ALA A 68 0.25 10.17 -4.32
C ALA A 68 -0.37 10.85 -5.55
N HIS A 69 0.30 10.84 -6.70
CA HIS A 69 -0.26 11.31 -7.95
C HIS A 69 0.15 10.36 -9.07
N VAL A 70 -0.78 10.08 -9.97
CA VAL A 70 -0.55 9.37 -11.23
C VAL A 70 -0.92 10.30 -12.38
N ILE A 71 0.00 10.49 -13.32
CA ILE A 71 -0.23 11.26 -14.54
C ILE A 71 0.21 10.49 -15.77
N GLN A 72 -0.61 10.51 -16.81
CA GLN A 72 -0.33 9.90 -18.10
C GLN A 72 -0.82 10.88 -19.18
N SER A 73 0.11 11.48 -19.92
CA SER A 73 -0.20 12.55 -20.88
C SER A 73 -0.98 12.07 -22.10
N SER A 74 -0.83 10.79 -22.48
CA SER A 74 -1.62 10.15 -23.53
C SER A 74 -1.92 8.68 -23.21
N PRO A 75 -2.91 8.04 -23.85
CA PRO A 75 -3.28 6.63 -23.58
C PRO A 75 -2.15 5.61 -23.74
N THR A 76 -1.11 5.96 -24.49
CA THR A 76 0.05 5.10 -24.77
C THR A 76 1.33 5.63 -24.15
N SER A 77 1.33 6.82 -23.55
CA SER A 77 2.51 7.35 -22.90
C SER A 77 2.84 6.55 -21.64
N PRO A 78 4.12 6.57 -21.21
CA PRO A 78 4.47 6.16 -19.87
C PRO A 78 3.64 6.90 -18.82
N VAL A 79 3.49 6.26 -17.67
CA VAL A 79 2.83 6.82 -16.50
C VAL A 79 3.91 7.39 -15.58
N GLU A 80 3.75 8.64 -15.18
CA GLU A 80 4.60 9.32 -14.22
C GLU A 80 3.88 9.45 -12.87
N HIS A 81 4.66 9.56 -11.79
CA HIS A 81 4.15 9.59 -10.44
C HIS A 81 4.70 10.78 -9.65
N THR A 82 3.87 11.29 -8.74
CA THR A 82 4.37 12.01 -7.55
C THR A 82 4.35 11.05 -6.38
N CYS A 83 5.49 10.91 -5.73
CA CYS A 83 5.71 10.03 -4.59
C CYS A 83 5.62 10.81 -3.28
N CYS A 84 4.81 10.30 -2.35
CA CYS A 84 4.86 10.72 -0.96
C CYS A 84 5.94 9.93 -0.23
N ASN A 85 7.00 10.62 0.18
CA ASN A 85 8.00 10.16 1.12
C ASN A 85 7.41 10.34 2.52
N LEU A 86 6.86 9.25 3.06
CA LEU A 86 6.10 9.28 4.30
C LEU A 86 7.04 9.38 5.51
N PHE A 87 6.80 10.35 6.38
CA PHE A 87 7.60 10.53 7.59
C PHE A 87 6.72 10.83 8.81
N ASN A 88 7.27 10.57 9.99
CA ASN A 88 6.63 10.96 11.24
C ASN A 88 6.91 12.45 11.51
N PRO A 89 5.92 13.33 11.67
CA PRO A 89 6.20 14.74 11.96
C PRO A 89 6.82 14.96 13.35
N ARG A 90 6.81 13.95 14.24
CA ARG A 90 7.47 14.00 15.55
C ARG A 90 8.90 13.49 15.43
N ALA A 91 9.83 14.10 16.18
CA ALA A 91 11.20 13.61 16.30
C ALA A 91 11.20 12.12 16.72
N PRO A 92 12.03 11.26 16.10
CA PRO A 92 13.17 11.56 15.21
C PRO A 92 12.83 11.58 13.71
N HIS A 93 11.56 11.79 13.33
CA HIS A 93 11.07 11.77 11.94
C HIS A 93 11.12 10.42 11.22
N THR A 94 11.34 9.33 11.95
CA THR A 94 11.36 7.97 11.41
C THR A 94 10.21 7.11 11.93
N ILE A 95 10.01 5.98 11.25
CA ILE A 95 9.07 4.92 11.65
C ILE A 95 9.89 3.65 11.88
N PRO A 96 10.61 3.53 13.01
CA PRO A 96 11.59 2.46 13.24
C PRO A 96 10.99 1.05 13.22
N THR A 97 9.69 0.91 13.50
CA THR A 97 8.99 -0.37 13.42
C THR A 97 8.60 -0.77 12.00
N HIS A 98 8.74 0.10 11.00
CA HIS A 98 8.54 -0.25 9.60
C HIS A 98 9.83 -0.87 9.05
N VAL A 99 9.77 -2.14 8.70
CA VAL A 99 10.96 -2.96 8.38
C VAL A 99 10.98 -3.44 6.93
N GLY A 100 10.00 -3.04 6.12
CA GLY A 100 9.89 -3.56 4.76
C GLY A 100 8.52 -3.39 4.15
N ASN A 101 8.42 -3.78 2.89
CA ASN A 101 7.17 -3.88 2.15
C ASN A 101 7.11 -5.25 1.47
N ASP A 102 6.01 -5.96 1.64
CA ASP A 102 5.72 -7.17 0.86
C ASP A 102 4.94 -6.74 -0.38
N CYS A 103 5.56 -6.85 -1.55
CA CYS A 103 5.04 -6.34 -2.81
C CYS A 103 4.65 -7.47 -3.76
N PHE A 104 3.61 -7.22 -4.55
CA PHE A 104 3.19 -8.08 -5.65
C PHE A 104 2.73 -7.23 -6.84
N ILE A 105 2.63 -7.87 -8.00
CA ILE A 105 2.25 -7.24 -9.26
C ILE A 105 0.82 -7.66 -9.61
N TYR A 106 0.02 -6.70 -10.06
CA TYR A 106 -1.31 -6.93 -10.60
C TYR A 106 -1.39 -6.40 -12.03
N GLU A 107 -1.74 -7.26 -12.99
CA GLU A 107 -1.88 -6.89 -14.40
C GLU A 107 -3.36 -6.62 -14.72
N LEU A 108 -3.63 -5.47 -15.33
CA LEU A 108 -4.96 -5.02 -15.75
C LEU A 108 -5.00 -4.98 -17.28
N PRO A 109 -5.89 -5.72 -17.95
CA PRO A 109 -6.02 -5.63 -19.40
C PRO A 109 -6.55 -4.25 -19.81
N ASP A 110 -6.17 -3.76 -20.99
CA ASP A 110 -6.64 -2.48 -21.54
C ASP A 110 -8.06 -2.55 -22.16
N GLY A 111 -8.68 -3.73 -22.14
CA GLY A 111 -10.01 -3.97 -22.70
C GLY A 111 -10.07 -3.97 -24.23
N SER A 112 -8.94 -3.83 -24.93
CA SER A 112 -8.86 -3.85 -26.40
C SER A 112 -8.87 -5.26 -26.99
N THR A 113 -8.54 -6.26 -26.18
CA THR A 113 -8.68 -7.68 -26.53
C THR A 113 -10.02 -8.18 -26.02
N HIS A 114 -11.01 -8.25 -26.91
CA HIS A 114 -12.24 -9.00 -26.67
C HIS A 114 -11.88 -10.44 -26.28
N HIS A 115 -12.05 -10.79 -25.00
CA HIS A 115 -12.17 -12.20 -24.64
C HIS A 115 -13.49 -12.74 -25.18
N ASN A 116 -13.37 -13.92 -25.77
CA ASN A 116 -14.41 -14.72 -26.41
C ASN A 116 -15.67 -14.78 -25.54
N PRO A 117 -16.91 -14.65 -26.07
CA PRO A 117 -18.15 -14.70 -25.29
C PRO A 117 -18.42 -16.01 -24.55
N ASN A 118 -17.52 -17.00 -24.64
CA ASN A 118 -17.72 -18.35 -24.13
C ASN A 118 -17.13 -18.61 -22.73
N ASP A 119 -16.51 -17.65 -22.06
CA ASP A 119 -16.08 -17.82 -20.66
C ASP A 119 -17.19 -17.47 -19.64
N ARG A 120 -18.40 -17.95 -19.93
CA ARG A 120 -19.50 -18.03 -18.98
C ARG A 120 -19.75 -19.50 -18.66
N LYS A 121 -19.12 -19.99 -17.57
CA LYS A 121 -19.71 -20.91 -16.59
C LYS A 121 -18.67 -21.42 -15.59
N ASP A 122 -18.83 -20.99 -14.33
CA ASP A 122 -18.93 -21.86 -13.15
C ASP A 122 -19.13 -20.90 -11.95
N ASP A 123 -20.31 -20.78 -11.35
CA ASP A 123 -21.02 -21.78 -10.53
C ASP A 123 -20.10 -22.48 -9.53
N ALA A 124 -19.74 -21.76 -8.45
CA ALA A 124 -19.35 -22.42 -7.20
C ALA A 124 -20.06 -21.80 -5.97
N PRO A 125 -20.63 -22.64 -5.09
CA PRO A 125 -21.66 -22.26 -4.12
C PRO A 125 -21.05 -21.98 -2.75
N TYR A 126 -20.37 -20.85 -2.61
CA TYR A 126 -19.93 -20.41 -1.29
C TYR A 126 -20.56 -19.07 -0.95
N THR A 127 -21.46 -19.10 0.04
CA THR A 127 -22.01 -17.90 0.66
C THR A 127 -20.91 -17.22 1.45
N ILE A 128 -20.41 -16.11 0.92
CA ILE A 128 -19.54 -15.19 1.65
C ILE A 128 -20.42 -14.49 2.68
N LEU A 129 -20.28 -14.88 3.95
CA LEU A 129 -20.96 -14.21 5.06
C LEU A 129 -20.32 -12.84 5.27
N LYS A 130 -21.12 -11.78 5.16
CA LYS A 130 -20.65 -10.39 5.21
C LYS A 130 -20.60 -9.84 6.64
N SER A 131 -21.04 -10.61 7.64
CA SER A 131 -21.08 -10.19 9.04
C SER A 131 -21.16 -11.40 10.00
N ALA A 132 -20.64 -11.25 11.22
CA ALA A 132 -20.71 -12.24 12.30
C ALA A 132 -22.14 -12.50 12.84
N ALA A 133 -23.14 -11.75 12.35
CA ALA A 133 -24.54 -11.91 12.72
C ALA A 133 -25.23 -13.11 12.05
N GLU A 134 -24.55 -13.83 11.15
CA GLU A 134 -25.10 -15.00 10.45
C GLU A 134 -24.74 -16.34 11.13
N ILE A 135 -24.29 -16.30 12.39
CA ILE A 135 -24.02 -17.51 13.18
C ILE A 135 -25.36 -18.03 13.74
N PRO A 136 -25.73 -19.30 13.54
CA PRO A 136 -26.99 -19.84 14.07
C PRO A 136 -27.07 -19.67 15.60
N GLU A 137 -28.08 -18.94 16.09
CA GLU A 137 -28.28 -18.67 17.52
C GLU A 137 -28.87 -19.85 18.31
N HIS A 138 -29.15 -20.99 17.69
CA HIS A 138 -29.88 -22.07 18.36
C HIS A 138 -29.01 -23.28 18.67
N ILE A 139 -28.48 -23.31 19.89
CA ILE A 139 -28.22 -24.57 20.59
C ILE A 139 -29.28 -24.61 21.69
N ASP A 140 -30.26 -25.51 21.53
CA ASP A 140 -31.28 -25.78 22.52
C ASP A 140 -30.67 -26.03 23.91
N GLY A 141 -31.18 -25.30 24.92
CA GLY A 141 -31.16 -25.80 26.30
C GLY A 141 -30.29 -25.08 27.34
N ILE A 142 -29.66 -23.93 27.06
CA ILE A 142 -28.91 -23.20 28.11
C ILE A 142 -29.28 -21.72 28.13
N SER A 143 -30.20 -21.36 29.02
CA SER A 143 -30.53 -19.98 29.39
C SER A 143 -29.39 -19.38 30.22
N GLY A 144 -28.63 -18.47 29.64
CA GLY A 144 -27.64 -17.67 30.35
C GLY A 144 -26.85 -16.76 29.43
N TYR A 145 -26.87 -15.46 29.71
CA TYR A 145 -26.04 -14.48 29.00
C TYR A 145 -24.56 -14.74 29.31
N ARG A 146 -23.82 -15.29 28.34
CA ARG A 146 -22.36 -15.39 28.39
C ARG A 146 -21.76 -14.25 27.58
N LEU A 147 -21.16 -13.28 28.27
CA LEU A 147 -20.30 -12.29 27.64
C LEU A 147 -19.01 -13.00 27.18
N ARG A 148 -18.95 -13.41 25.90
CA ARG A 148 -17.71 -13.96 25.30
C ARG A 148 -16.93 -12.80 24.69
N LEU A 149 -15.92 -12.31 25.41
CA LEU A 149 -14.95 -11.37 24.88
C LEU A 149 -14.01 -12.13 23.93
N TYR A 150 -14.27 -12.05 22.64
CA TYR A 150 -13.30 -12.44 21.63
C TYR A 150 -12.36 -11.26 21.42
N LEU A 151 -11.10 -11.40 21.83
CA LEU A 151 -10.05 -10.51 21.36
C LEU A 151 -9.81 -10.87 19.89
N LEU A 152 -10.66 -10.36 19.00
CA LEU A 152 -10.32 -10.30 17.59
C LEU A 152 -9.01 -9.50 17.56
N LYS A 153 -7.90 -10.19 17.25
CA LYS A 153 -6.72 -9.55 16.68
C LYS A 153 -7.27 -8.88 15.41
N ASN A 154 -7.80 -7.67 15.57
CA ASN A 154 -8.30 -6.81 14.52
C ASN A 154 -7.07 -6.43 13.70
N LYS A 155 -6.57 -7.39 12.91
CA LYS A 155 -5.91 -7.06 11.67
C LYS A 155 -7.04 -6.54 10.81
N ALA A 156 -7.31 -5.24 10.92
CA ALA A 156 -7.91 -4.52 9.81
C ALA A 156 -7.20 -5.02 8.54
N PRO A 157 -7.96 -5.34 7.47
CA PRO A 157 -7.34 -5.87 6.25
C PRO A 157 -6.13 -5.00 5.92
N PRO A 158 -4.96 -5.61 5.73
CA PRO A 158 -3.71 -4.86 5.65
C PRO A 158 -3.82 -3.83 4.53
N THR A 159 -3.58 -2.56 4.87
CA THR A 159 -3.65 -1.47 3.89
C THR A 159 -2.71 -1.78 2.73
N LEU A 160 -3.27 -1.87 1.53
CA LEU A 160 -2.54 -2.15 0.30
C LEU A 160 -2.25 -0.83 -0.40
N LEU A 161 -0.97 -0.56 -0.65
CA LEU A 161 -0.48 0.72 -1.11
C LEU A 161 0.08 0.57 -2.52
N VAL A 162 -0.15 1.57 -3.36
CA VAL A 162 0.40 1.58 -4.72
C VAL A 162 1.84 2.12 -4.67
N LYS A 163 2.78 1.37 -5.25
CA LYS A 163 4.18 1.81 -5.46
C LYS A 163 4.43 2.34 -6.87
N GLY A 164 3.66 1.88 -7.85
CA GLY A 164 3.79 2.34 -9.22
C GLY A 164 2.73 1.71 -10.12
N ILE A 165 2.46 2.41 -11.21
CA ILE A 165 1.62 1.98 -12.31
C ILE A 165 2.44 2.13 -13.59
N GLU A 166 2.58 1.07 -14.35
CA GLU A 166 3.29 1.09 -15.63
C GLU A 166 2.29 0.86 -16.75
N ARG A 167 2.36 1.67 -17.82
CA ARG A 167 1.65 1.39 -19.07
C ARG A 167 2.36 0.24 -19.79
N ARG A 168 1.62 -0.81 -20.13
CA ARG A 168 2.05 -1.92 -20.99
C ARG A 168 1.49 -1.75 -22.39
N LEU A 169 1.69 -2.69 -23.30
CA LEU A 169 1.03 -2.64 -24.62
C LEU A 169 -0.44 -3.05 -24.53
N ASP A 170 -0.69 -4.07 -23.71
CA ASP A 170 -1.94 -4.81 -23.52
C ASP A 170 -2.72 -4.40 -22.26
N GLY A 171 -2.24 -3.38 -21.54
CA GLY A 171 -2.80 -3.07 -20.24
C GLY A 171 -1.98 -2.13 -19.37
N TYR A 172 -2.19 -2.28 -18.07
CA TYR A 172 -1.41 -1.66 -17.02
C TYR A 172 -0.84 -2.71 -16.09
N ARG A 173 0.33 -2.42 -15.53
CA ARG A 173 0.94 -3.20 -14.48
C ARG A 173 1.00 -2.36 -13.22
N VAL A 174 0.34 -2.80 -12.16
CA VAL A 174 0.27 -2.09 -10.88
C VAL A 174 1.11 -2.84 -9.85
N THR A 175 2.09 -2.15 -9.26
CA THR A 175 2.88 -2.68 -8.14
C THR A 175 2.22 -2.28 -6.82
N ILE A 176 1.82 -3.28 -6.04
CA ILE A 176 1.02 -3.12 -4.84
C ILE A 176 1.77 -3.73 -3.67
N CYS A 177 1.84 -3.01 -2.56
CA CYS A 177 2.60 -3.43 -1.41
C CYS A 177 1.82 -3.36 -0.12
N ARG A 178 2.14 -4.28 0.78
CA ARG A 178 1.73 -4.30 2.18
C ARG A 178 2.91 -3.86 3.05
N PRO A 179 2.76 -2.81 3.88
CA PRO A 179 3.78 -2.47 4.87
C PRO A 179 4.00 -3.59 5.87
N ARG A 180 5.26 -3.86 6.19
CA ARG A 180 5.65 -4.80 7.24
C ARG A 180 6.07 -4.05 8.48
N CYS A 181 5.46 -4.42 9.59
CA CYS A 181 5.75 -3.84 10.89
C CYS A 181 6.34 -4.89 11.82
N SER A 182 7.38 -4.53 12.57
CA SER A 182 7.92 -5.33 13.68
C SER A 182 7.51 -4.74 15.02
N SER A 183 7.71 -5.50 16.10
CA SER A 183 7.55 -5.01 17.46
C SER A 183 8.74 -4.13 17.88
N TYR A 184 8.49 -3.09 18.67
CA TYR A 184 9.54 -2.23 19.23
C TYR A 184 10.67 -3.00 19.96
N GLU A 185 10.33 -4.06 20.70
CA GLU A 185 11.31 -4.91 21.39
C GLU A 185 12.30 -5.57 20.42
N ALA A 186 11.81 -5.98 19.24
CA ALA A 186 12.65 -6.56 18.21
C ALA A 186 13.62 -5.52 17.63
N VAL A 187 13.12 -4.30 17.36
CA VAL A 187 13.95 -3.19 16.86
C VAL A 187 15.03 -2.78 17.86
N GLN A 188 14.69 -2.69 19.15
CA GLN A 188 15.66 -2.35 20.19
C GLN A 188 16.76 -3.41 20.31
N LYS A 189 16.40 -4.69 20.25
CA LYS A 189 17.36 -5.80 20.30
C LYS A 189 18.32 -5.75 19.11
N GLU A 190 17.80 -5.54 17.91
CA GLU A 190 18.60 -5.42 16.67
C GLU A 190 19.53 -4.19 16.72
N THR A 191 19.02 -3.04 17.16
CA THR A 191 19.85 -1.83 17.31
C THR A 191 20.96 -2.01 18.34
N ALA A 192 20.65 -2.65 19.48
CA ALA A 192 21.65 -2.95 20.51
C ALA A 192 22.72 -3.93 20.03
N GLU A 193 22.33 -4.90 19.20
CA GLU A 193 23.25 -5.85 18.57
C GLU A 193 24.17 -5.16 17.57
N VAL A 194 23.63 -4.33 16.67
CA VAL A 194 24.43 -3.50 15.75
C VAL A 194 25.40 -2.60 16.51
N MET A 195 24.94 -1.92 17.57
CA MET A 195 25.83 -1.07 18.39
C MET A 195 26.94 -1.85 19.10
N ARG A 196 26.68 -3.10 19.51
CA ARG A 196 27.73 -3.99 20.04
C ARG A 196 28.73 -4.37 18.95
N THR A 197 28.26 -4.72 17.75
CA THR A 197 29.13 -5.06 16.61
C THR A 197 29.97 -3.87 16.19
N VAL A 198 29.40 -2.66 16.11
CA VAL A 198 30.14 -1.43 15.81
C VAL A 198 31.20 -1.18 16.88
N ARG A 199 30.89 -1.33 18.18
CA ARG A 199 31.90 -1.21 19.24
C ARG A 199 33.02 -2.26 19.13
N GLN A 200 32.68 -3.50 18.73
CA GLN A 200 33.68 -4.55 18.51
C GLN A 200 34.58 -4.29 17.30
N ILE A 201 34.04 -3.68 16.23
CA ILE A 201 34.78 -3.39 15.01
C ILE A 201 35.66 -2.14 15.16
N PHE A 202 35.16 -1.10 15.82
CA PHE A 202 35.83 0.21 15.88
C PHE A 202 36.61 0.48 17.17
N GLY A 203 36.55 -0.38 18.18
CA GLY A 203 37.24 -0.18 19.45
C GLY A 203 36.68 0.98 20.27
N GLU A 204 36.82 0.94 21.59
CA GLU A 204 36.34 1.96 22.53
C GLU A 204 37.19 3.26 22.49
N GLU A 205 37.25 3.98 21.36
CA GLU A 205 37.90 5.31 21.30
C GLU A 205 36.91 6.48 21.41
N LEU A 206 36.01 6.42 22.41
CA LEU A 206 35.33 7.61 22.93
C LEU A 206 35.44 7.62 24.47
N GLY A 207 36.68 7.49 24.95
CA GLY A 207 37.04 7.70 26.35
C GLY A 207 37.63 9.10 26.56
N GLU A 208 36.98 9.86 27.43
CA GLU A 208 37.51 11.04 28.14
C GLU A 208 37.98 12.26 27.33
N THR A 209 37.04 13.20 27.14
CA THR A 209 37.40 14.62 27.10
C THR A 209 37.93 15.01 28.49
N ARG A 210 39.26 14.93 28.67
CA ARG A 210 39.96 15.55 29.81
C ARG A 210 39.68 17.05 29.79
N VAL A 211 38.87 17.50 30.75
CA VAL A 211 38.85 18.91 31.16
C VAL A 211 40.19 19.18 31.85
N ILE A 212 41.06 19.94 31.19
CA ILE A 212 42.29 20.46 31.79
C ILE A 212 41.91 21.77 32.50
N PRO A 213 42.33 21.98 33.76
CA PRO A 213 41.93 23.12 34.58
C PRO A 213 42.43 24.47 34.06
#